data_AF-A0A258W4J8-F1
#
_entry.id   AF-A0A258W4J8-F1
#
_cell.length_a   1.000
_cell.length_b   1.000
_cell.length_c   1.000
_cell.angle_alpha   90.00
_cell.angle_beta   90.00
_cell.angle_gamma   90.00
#
_symmetry.space_group_name_H-M   'P 1'
#
loop_
_entity.id
_entity.type
_entity.pdbx_description
1 polymer ?
#
loop_
_entity_poly.entity_id
_entity_poly.type
_entity_poly.pdbx_seq_one_letter_code
_entity_poly.pdbx_strand_id
1 'polypeptide(L)'
;MKTMMLVLLFLAGAAQAQSRYGYAYYGSPQMRWSLPANNLHMQDTGRPTNITEQRFGQIIDEVMAVWTPVAAAKGIKLTVEKRWSDPTVNASASQSGKTWMVNMYGGLARRPEVTDDGFALVVCHELGHHFGGYSFYGRTDWASAEGESDFFATNVCAKYIWGKQQNRNGLYRRLRETPPVVQKACETVWNGNANAQAWCVRTALGGHSLATLLHTIGGRDAAPAPSFDTPDKSVVTKTSVSHPKAQCRLDTYFSGALCTAKWDLNVIPAKKFSGGQDTPQAEQEAMKYSCFTAGGSSVGVRPLCWFKPLNSGFRRF
;
A
#
# COMPACT_ATOMS: atom_id res chain seq x y z
N MET A 1 9.02 41.18 80.59
CA MET A 1 10.12 41.30 79.60
C MET A 1 9.88 40.20 78.56
N LYS A 2 9.75 40.48 77.25
CA LYS A 2 10.86 40.63 76.26
C LYS A 2 11.83 39.43 76.32
N THR A 3 12.19 38.72 75.26
CA THR A 3 12.13 38.94 73.78
C THR A 3 12.16 37.52 73.10
N MET A 4 11.98 37.26 71.79
CA MET A 4 11.94 38.05 70.54
C MET A 4 11.16 37.31 69.41
N MET A 5 10.91 37.97 68.28
CA MET A 5 10.47 37.37 67.00
C MET A 5 11.62 36.72 66.23
N LEU A 6 11.30 35.76 65.34
CA LEU A 6 11.71 35.90 63.94
C LEU A 6 10.67 35.29 62.99
N VAL A 7 10.43 36.00 61.89
CA VAL A 7 9.48 35.68 60.82
C VAL A 7 10.27 35.31 59.57
N LEU A 8 9.78 34.34 58.79
CA LEU A 8 10.16 34.19 57.38
C LEU A 8 8.97 33.65 56.57
N LEU A 9 8.41 34.53 55.74
CA LEU A 9 7.48 34.13 54.68
C LEU A 9 8.27 33.50 53.54
N PHE A 10 7.68 32.50 52.86
CA PHE A 10 7.75 32.45 51.40
C PHE A 10 6.38 32.05 50.82
N LEU A 11 6.14 32.51 49.59
CA LEU A 11 4.81 32.65 48.99
C LEU A 11 4.42 31.48 48.08
N ALA A 12 3.12 31.23 48.04
CA ALA A 12 2.27 30.86 46.89
C ALA A 12 2.67 29.70 45.94
N GLY A 13 1.66 28.89 45.58
CA GLY A 13 1.63 28.22 44.27
C GLY A 13 1.49 26.69 44.24
N ALA A 14 0.49 26.12 44.91
CA ALA A 14 0.06 24.75 44.63
C ALA A 14 -0.95 24.75 43.46
N ALA A 15 -0.49 24.37 42.27
CA ALA A 15 -1.26 24.41 41.03
C ALA A 15 -2.40 23.36 40.98
N GLN A 16 -3.39 23.62 40.11
CA GLN A 16 -4.53 22.74 39.87
C GLN A 16 -4.10 21.34 39.41
N ALA A 17 -4.79 20.32 39.90
CA ALA A 17 -4.55 18.92 39.54
C ALA A 17 -4.96 18.64 38.08
N GLN A 18 -4.00 18.64 37.16
CA GLN A 18 -4.18 18.04 35.83
C GLN A 18 -3.88 16.55 35.88
N SER A 19 -4.92 15.75 35.64
CA SER A 19 -4.86 14.29 35.50
C SER A 19 -3.88 13.86 34.41
N ARG A 20 -2.73 13.31 34.80
CA ARG A 20 -1.77 12.67 33.89
C ARG A 20 -2.18 11.22 33.61
N TYR A 21 -3.08 11.00 32.65
CA TYR A 21 -3.26 9.67 32.05
C TYR A 21 -2.08 9.33 31.12
N GLY A 22 -0.98 8.87 31.72
CA GLY A 22 0.14 8.30 30.99
C GLY A 22 -0.12 6.82 30.66
N TYR A 23 -0.54 6.52 29.44
CA TYR A 23 -0.55 5.14 28.94
C TYR A 23 0.88 4.69 28.60
N ALA A 24 1.47 3.90 29.49
CA ALA A 24 2.79 3.30 29.28
C ALA A 24 2.72 2.17 28.24
N TYR A 25 3.15 2.45 27.01
CA TYR A 25 3.32 1.43 25.96
C TYR A 25 4.54 0.56 26.24
N TYR A 26 4.36 -0.55 26.96
CA TYR A 26 5.33 -1.65 27.00
C TYR A 26 5.09 -2.60 25.82
N GLY A 27 5.86 -2.42 24.73
CA GLY A 27 5.69 -3.28 23.55
C GLY A 27 6.46 -2.85 22.30
N SER A 28 7.74 -2.50 22.41
CA SER A 28 8.63 -2.07 21.30
C SER A 28 8.21 -0.76 20.57
N PRO A 29 9.15 0.00 19.98
CA PRO A 29 8.79 1.23 19.28
C PRO A 29 7.91 0.92 18.05
N GLN A 30 6.79 1.63 17.95
CA GLN A 30 5.81 1.50 16.86
C GLN A 30 6.47 1.64 15.49
N MET A 31 6.78 0.52 14.81
CA MET A 31 6.98 0.55 13.37
C MET A 31 5.62 0.83 12.73
N ARG A 32 5.47 2.01 12.14
CA ARG A 32 4.25 2.45 11.48
C ARG A 32 4.31 2.00 10.02
N TRP A 33 3.44 1.07 9.67
CA TRP A 33 3.21 0.58 8.31
C TRP A 33 2.33 1.62 7.65
N SER A 34 2.99 2.67 7.15
CA SER A 34 2.39 3.96 6.86
C SER A 34 3.35 4.77 6.00
N LEU A 35 2.82 5.63 5.15
CA LEU A 35 3.58 6.57 4.34
C LEU A 35 4.63 7.34 5.15
N PRO A 36 5.75 7.75 4.51
CA PRO A 36 6.80 8.51 5.17
C PRO A 36 6.26 9.77 5.85
N ALA A 37 6.85 10.11 7.00
CA ALA A 37 6.50 11.30 7.76
C ALA A 37 6.58 12.55 6.88
N ASN A 38 5.50 13.32 6.84
CA ASN A 38 5.34 14.45 5.92
C ASN A 38 4.48 15.57 6.52
N ASN A 39 4.65 16.78 5.99
CA ASN A 39 3.92 17.98 6.38
C ASN A 39 2.76 18.33 5.41
N LEU A 40 2.38 17.44 4.49
CA LEU A 40 1.35 17.75 3.48
C LEU A 40 -0.04 17.98 4.09
N HIS A 41 -0.27 17.54 5.33
CA HIS A 41 -1.45 17.88 6.13
C HIS A 41 -1.63 19.40 6.32
N MET A 42 -0.55 20.18 6.31
CA MET A 42 -0.61 21.65 6.39
C MET A 42 -1.22 22.29 5.12
N GLN A 43 -1.32 21.53 4.03
CA GLN A 43 -1.91 21.98 2.76
C GLN A 43 -3.39 21.59 2.62
N ASP A 44 -3.98 20.94 3.64
CA ASP A 44 -5.38 20.49 3.66
C ASP A 44 -6.35 21.63 4.03
N THR A 45 -6.23 22.75 3.33
CA THR A 45 -7.06 23.95 3.53
C THR A 45 -7.48 24.57 2.19
N GLY A 46 -8.78 24.84 2.04
CA GLY A 46 -9.35 25.64 0.94
C GLY A 46 -9.20 25.10 -0.49
N ARG A 47 -8.60 23.91 -0.69
CA ARG A 47 -8.40 23.32 -2.03
C ARG A 47 -9.61 22.50 -2.46
N PRO A 48 -10.03 22.56 -3.74
CA PRO A 48 -10.96 21.59 -4.29
C PRO A 48 -10.36 20.19 -4.18
N THR A 49 -11.14 19.23 -3.70
CA THR A 49 -10.76 17.82 -3.64
C THR A 49 -11.52 17.02 -4.71
N ASN A 50 -10.84 16.02 -5.29
CA ASN A 50 -11.45 15.07 -6.21
C ASN A 50 -12.42 14.09 -5.52
N ILE A 51 -12.33 13.93 -4.19
CA ILE A 51 -13.05 12.92 -3.41
C ILE A 51 -13.85 13.60 -2.29
N THR A 52 -15.17 13.40 -2.27
CA THR A 52 -16.04 13.84 -1.16
C THR A 52 -16.00 12.85 0.00
N GLU A 53 -16.45 13.26 1.19
CA GLU A 53 -16.59 12.34 2.35
C GLU A 53 -17.43 11.10 2.02
N GLN A 54 -18.56 11.32 1.33
CA GLN A 54 -19.42 10.23 0.86
C GLN A 54 -18.67 9.27 -0.07
N ARG A 55 -17.88 9.81 -1.01
CA ARG A 55 -17.12 9.00 -1.98
C ARG A 55 -15.96 8.27 -1.32
N PHE A 56 -15.24 8.91 -0.40
CA PHE A 56 -14.24 8.29 0.48
C PHE A 56 -14.85 7.09 1.25
N GLY A 57 -16.02 7.28 1.85
CA GLY A 57 -16.74 6.23 2.55
C GLY A 57 -17.11 5.06 1.65
N GLN A 58 -17.65 5.34 0.47
CA GLN A 58 -18.06 4.35 -0.54
C GLN A 58 -16.89 3.54 -1.07
N ILE A 59 -15.77 4.17 -1.44
CA ILE A 59 -14.60 3.46 -1.98
C ILE A 59 -14.06 2.45 -0.96
N ILE A 60 -14.01 2.83 0.32
CA ILE A 60 -13.60 1.92 1.39
C ILE A 60 -14.58 0.73 1.48
N ASP A 61 -15.89 0.97 1.44
CA ASP A 61 -16.88 -0.12 1.50
C ASP A 61 -16.83 -1.04 0.28
N GLU A 62 -16.65 -0.50 -0.93
CA GLU A 62 -16.49 -1.27 -2.18
C GLU A 62 -15.31 -2.27 -2.06
N VAL A 63 -14.17 -1.84 -1.51
CA VAL A 63 -12.99 -2.69 -1.31
C VAL A 63 -13.20 -3.66 -0.15
N MET A 64 -13.71 -3.19 0.99
CA MET A 64 -13.85 -4.00 2.21
C MET A 64 -14.94 -5.07 2.10
N ALA A 65 -15.97 -4.87 1.27
CA ALA A 65 -16.97 -5.88 0.94
C ALA A 65 -16.36 -7.13 0.27
N VAL A 66 -15.26 -6.98 -0.47
CA VAL A 66 -14.51 -8.10 -1.07
C VAL A 66 -13.62 -8.80 -0.04
N TRP A 67 -12.90 -8.03 0.79
CA TRP A 67 -11.84 -8.58 1.64
C TRP A 67 -12.30 -9.04 3.03
N THR A 68 -13.41 -8.51 3.55
CA THR A 68 -13.95 -8.94 4.86
C THR A 68 -14.36 -10.42 4.87
N PRO A 69 -15.06 -10.97 3.84
CA PRO A 69 -15.31 -12.41 3.76
C PRO A 69 -14.04 -13.27 3.62
N VAL A 70 -13.03 -12.77 2.89
CA VAL A 70 -11.73 -13.47 2.72
C VAL A 70 -10.97 -13.54 4.05
N ALA A 71 -11.03 -12.49 4.87
CA ALA A 71 -10.51 -12.50 6.24
C ALA A 71 -11.30 -13.46 7.15
N ALA A 72 -12.63 -13.39 7.11
CA ALA A 72 -13.50 -14.24 7.93
C ALA A 72 -13.28 -15.73 7.67
N ALA A 73 -13.07 -16.13 6.40
CA ALA A 73 -12.73 -17.50 6.02
C ALA A 73 -11.39 -18.00 6.62
N LYS A 74 -10.51 -17.10 7.07
CA LYS A 74 -9.26 -17.41 7.80
C LYS A 74 -9.39 -17.30 9.32
N GLY A 75 -10.61 -17.09 9.84
CA GLY A 75 -10.86 -16.82 11.25
C GLY A 75 -10.34 -15.47 11.73
N ILE A 76 -10.22 -14.49 10.82
CA ILE A 76 -9.76 -13.12 11.08
C ILE A 76 -10.93 -12.15 11.05
N LYS A 77 -11.00 -11.25 12.03
CA LYS A 77 -11.86 -10.07 12.03
C LYS A 77 -11.10 -8.92 11.35
N LEU A 78 -11.42 -8.63 10.10
CA LEU A 78 -10.92 -7.45 9.41
C LEU A 78 -11.79 -6.23 9.75
N THR A 79 -11.16 -5.10 10.10
CA THR A 79 -11.83 -3.83 10.42
C THR A 79 -11.18 -2.67 9.67
N VAL A 80 -11.93 -1.59 9.45
CA VAL A 80 -11.41 -0.35 8.88
C VAL A 80 -11.88 0.86 9.68
N GLU A 81 -10.99 1.81 9.92
CA GLU A 81 -11.32 3.12 10.48
C GLU A 81 -11.33 4.18 9.38
N LYS A 82 -12.48 4.84 9.19
CA LYS A 82 -12.71 5.87 8.18
C LYS A 82 -12.51 7.27 8.77
N ARG A 83 -11.27 7.73 8.85
CA ARG A 83 -10.87 8.97 9.56
C ARG A 83 -10.94 10.18 8.63
N TRP A 84 -12.13 10.51 8.12
CA TRP A 84 -12.30 11.60 7.14
C TRP A 84 -11.83 12.97 7.65
N SER A 85 -12.23 13.38 8.85
CA SER A 85 -11.87 14.68 9.42
C SER A 85 -10.40 14.79 9.85
N ASP A 86 -9.62 13.70 9.77
CA ASP A 86 -8.20 13.70 10.12
C ASP A 86 -7.38 14.19 8.91
N PRO A 87 -6.61 15.30 9.03
CA PRO A 87 -5.86 15.89 7.92
C PRO A 87 -4.55 15.15 7.62
N THR A 88 -4.24 14.08 8.35
CA THR A 88 -3.04 13.28 8.14
C THR A 88 -2.99 12.71 6.72
N VAL A 89 -1.92 13.02 5.97
CA VAL A 89 -1.66 12.46 4.63
C VAL A 89 -0.95 11.12 4.80
N ASN A 90 -1.73 10.11 5.17
CA ASN A 90 -1.25 8.76 5.45
C ASN A 90 -2.38 7.71 5.32
N ALA A 91 -2.02 6.45 5.43
CA ALA A 91 -2.87 5.28 5.68
C ALA A 91 -2.06 4.31 6.59
N SER A 92 -2.69 3.28 7.18
CA SER A 92 -1.90 2.24 7.86
C SER A 92 -2.62 0.92 8.10
N ALA A 93 -1.85 -0.16 8.08
CA ALA A 93 -2.28 -1.51 8.45
C ALA A 93 -1.74 -1.91 9.84
N SER A 94 -2.45 -2.76 10.58
CA SER A 94 -1.98 -3.34 11.85
C SER A 94 -2.68 -4.66 12.18
N GLN A 95 -2.05 -5.50 13.02
CA GLN A 95 -2.64 -6.75 13.49
C GLN A 95 -2.53 -6.85 15.02
N SER A 96 -3.64 -7.22 15.66
CA SER A 96 -3.70 -7.57 17.09
C SER A 96 -4.43 -8.90 17.24
N GLY A 97 -3.66 -9.98 17.38
CA GLY A 97 -4.18 -11.35 17.40
C GLY A 97 -4.96 -11.68 16.13
N LYS A 98 -6.27 -11.94 16.28
CA LYS A 98 -7.20 -12.23 15.18
C LYS A 98 -7.91 -10.98 14.61
N THR A 99 -7.63 -9.79 15.12
CA THR A 99 -8.18 -8.53 14.60
C THR A 99 -7.13 -7.86 13.72
N TRP A 100 -7.44 -7.68 12.44
CA TRP A 100 -6.59 -7.00 11.46
C TRP A 100 -7.27 -5.68 11.08
N MET A 101 -6.54 -4.57 11.06
CA MET A 101 -7.11 -3.24 11.02
C MET A 101 -6.39 -2.35 10.00
N VAL A 102 -7.19 -1.68 9.17
CA VAL A 102 -6.76 -0.63 8.25
C VAL A 102 -7.26 0.74 8.74
N ASN A 103 -6.41 1.77 8.72
CA ASN A 103 -6.77 3.16 8.98
C ASN A 103 -6.66 3.97 7.70
N MET A 104 -7.76 4.60 7.27
CA MET A 104 -7.77 5.50 6.12
C MET A 104 -8.00 6.92 6.59
N TYR A 105 -7.10 7.85 6.25
CA TYR A 105 -7.16 9.25 6.70
C TYR A 105 -7.63 10.16 5.55
N GLY A 106 -8.53 11.10 5.85
CA GLY A 106 -9.12 11.95 4.83
C GLY A 106 -8.14 12.95 4.22
N GLY A 107 -7.11 13.38 4.96
CA GLY A 107 -6.05 14.23 4.42
C GLY A 107 -5.32 13.61 3.23
N LEU A 108 -5.14 12.27 3.22
CA LEU A 108 -4.65 11.56 2.05
C LEU A 108 -5.65 11.61 0.90
N ALA A 109 -6.91 11.25 1.16
CA ALA A 109 -7.95 11.21 0.14
C ALA A 109 -8.23 12.58 -0.50
N ARG A 110 -7.99 13.67 0.24
CA ARG A 110 -8.18 15.04 -0.25
C ARG A 110 -7.05 15.58 -1.12
N ARG A 111 -5.92 14.87 -1.23
CA ARG A 111 -4.78 15.29 -2.06
C ARG A 111 -5.16 15.43 -3.54
N PRO A 112 -4.74 16.51 -4.24
CA PRO A 112 -5.04 16.69 -5.66
C PRO A 112 -4.39 15.63 -6.55
N GLU A 113 -3.31 14.98 -6.07
CA GLU A 113 -2.69 13.83 -6.75
C GLU A 113 -3.55 12.57 -6.72
N VAL A 114 -4.54 12.49 -5.81
CA VAL A 114 -5.33 11.29 -5.55
C VAL A 114 -6.64 11.31 -6.35
N THR A 115 -6.85 10.23 -7.08
CA THR A 115 -8.08 9.92 -7.82
C THR A 115 -8.88 8.86 -7.07
N ASP A 116 -10.14 8.67 -7.47
CA ASP A 116 -11.02 7.58 -7.03
C ASP A 116 -10.33 6.20 -7.03
N ASP A 117 -9.72 5.84 -8.16
CA ASP A 117 -9.06 4.55 -8.34
C ASP A 117 -7.70 4.50 -7.63
N GLY A 118 -7.00 5.63 -7.54
CA GLY A 118 -5.81 5.75 -6.71
C GLY A 118 -6.15 5.48 -5.24
N PHE A 119 -7.14 6.17 -4.68
CA PHE A 119 -7.54 6.00 -3.29
C PHE A 119 -7.96 4.55 -2.98
N ALA A 120 -8.69 3.90 -3.89
CA ALA A 120 -9.00 2.47 -3.79
C ALA A 120 -7.75 1.59 -3.74
N LEU A 121 -6.70 1.92 -4.52
CA LEU A 121 -5.42 1.22 -4.47
C LEU A 121 -4.63 1.48 -3.17
N VAL A 122 -4.84 2.59 -2.45
CA VAL A 122 -4.27 2.76 -1.10
C VAL A 122 -4.91 1.76 -0.14
N VAL A 123 -6.25 1.64 -0.14
CA VAL A 123 -6.93 0.62 0.67
C VAL A 123 -6.42 -0.78 0.32
N CYS A 124 -6.22 -1.06 -0.96
CA CYS A 124 -5.62 -2.31 -1.43
C CYS A 124 -4.14 -2.51 -1.02
N HIS A 125 -3.34 -1.44 -0.90
CA HIS A 125 -1.97 -1.50 -0.41
C HIS A 125 -1.94 -1.87 1.09
N GLU A 126 -2.79 -1.27 1.91
CA GLU A 126 -2.90 -1.62 3.34
C GLU A 126 -3.36 -3.08 3.53
N LEU A 127 -4.29 -3.54 2.70
CA LEU A 127 -4.66 -4.95 2.61
C LEU A 127 -3.50 -5.82 2.08
N GLY A 128 -2.62 -5.26 1.25
CA GLY A 128 -1.38 -5.88 0.79
C GLY A 128 -0.47 -6.27 1.93
N HIS A 129 -0.28 -5.41 2.94
CA HIS A 129 0.47 -5.80 4.14
C HIS A 129 -0.13 -7.05 4.81
N HIS A 130 -1.45 -7.24 4.79
CA HIS A 130 -2.12 -8.38 5.40
C HIS A 130 -2.15 -9.66 4.54
N PHE A 131 -2.25 -9.52 3.22
CA PHE A 131 -2.59 -10.62 2.31
C PHE A 131 -1.58 -10.89 1.20
N GLY A 132 -0.63 -10.00 0.91
CA GLY A 132 0.34 -10.14 -0.18
C GLY A 132 1.33 -11.30 -0.01
N GLY A 133 1.63 -11.68 1.23
CA GLY A 133 2.63 -12.69 1.52
C GLY A 133 4.06 -12.25 1.18
N TYR A 134 4.85 -13.17 0.64
CA TYR A 134 6.25 -12.93 0.25
C TYR A 134 6.38 -11.92 -0.93
N SER A 135 7.24 -10.91 -0.84
CA SER A 135 8.27 -10.71 0.21
C SER A 135 7.73 -10.02 1.46
N PHE A 136 8.10 -10.52 2.65
CA PHE A 136 7.68 -9.93 3.94
C PHE A 136 8.63 -8.82 4.42
N TYR A 137 8.15 -7.99 5.35
CA TYR A 137 8.95 -7.00 6.03
C TYR A 137 9.94 -7.66 7.00
N GLY A 138 11.19 -7.78 6.56
CA GLY A 138 12.30 -8.34 7.33
C GLY A 138 12.14 -9.84 7.56
N ARG A 139 12.19 -10.27 8.82
CA ARG A 139 11.97 -11.67 9.23
C ARG A 139 10.58 -11.92 9.82
N THR A 140 9.66 -10.95 9.71
CA THR A 140 8.26 -11.17 10.10
C THR A 140 7.53 -12.00 9.06
N ASP A 141 6.45 -12.66 9.44
CA ASP A 141 5.56 -13.41 8.53
C ASP A 141 4.14 -12.78 8.48
N TRP A 142 4.00 -11.55 8.99
CA TRP A 142 2.71 -10.86 9.07
C TRP A 142 2.56 -9.80 7.97
N ALA A 143 3.54 -8.89 7.83
CA ALA A 143 3.52 -7.78 6.87
C ALA A 143 4.21 -8.18 5.59
N SER A 144 3.52 -8.09 4.46
CA SER A 144 4.20 -7.88 3.18
C SER A 144 5.03 -6.59 3.22
N ALA A 145 6.20 -6.64 2.59
CA ALA A 145 7.06 -5.48 2.40
C ALA A 145 6.35 -4.39 1.61
N GLU A 146 6.81 -3.14 1.73
CA GLU A 146 6.27 -2.00 0.96
C GLU A 146 6.20 -2.31 -0.54
N GLY A 147 7.29 -2.86 -1.07
CA GLY A 147 7.42 -3.44 -2.42
C GLY A 147 6.24 -4.32 -2.81
N GLU A 148 5.94 -5.29 -1.96
CA GLU A 148 4.94 -6.33 -2.17
C GLU A 148 3.51 -5.81 -2.02
N SER A 149 3.24 -4.89 -1.08
CA SER A 149 1.90 -4.31 -0.87
C SER A 149 1.35 -3.60 -2.11
N ASP A 150 2.20 -2.88 -2.85
CA ASP A 150 1.85 -2.27 -4.14
C ASP A 150 1.57 -3.31 -5.23
N PHE A 151 2.40 -4.36 -5.26
CA PHE A 151 2.27 -5.42 -6.24
C PHE A 151 0.96 -6.19 -6.01
N PHE A 152 0.67 -6.53 -4.75
CA PHE A 152 -0.62 -7.10 -4.32
C PHE A 152 -1.81 -6.21 -4.69
N ALA A 153 -1.69 -4.90 -4.46
CA ALA A 153 -2.78 -3.96 -4.70
C ALA A 153 -3.29 -4.02 -6.15
N THR A 154 -2.38 -4.32 -7.09
CA THR A 154 -2.64 -4.27 -8.53
C THR A 154 -2.71 -5.64 -9.20
N ASN A 155 -1.93 -6.63 -8.74
CA ASN A 155 -1.96 -8.00 -9.27
C ASN A 155 -3.10 -8.85 -8.69
N VAL A 156 -3.70 -8.45 -7.56
CA VAL A 156 -4.75 -9.20 -6.86
C VAL A 156 -5.91 -8.29 -6.51
N CYS A 157 -5.71 -7.29 -5.64
CA CYS A 157 -6.83 -6.53 -5.06
C CYS A 157 -7.69 -5.85 -6.14
N ALA A 158 -7.06 -5.06 -7.03
CA ALA A 158 -7.69 -4.44 -8.20
C ALA A 158 -8.53 -5.43 -9.04
N LYS A 159 -8.03 -6.65 -9.29
CA LYS A 159 -8.74 -7.68 -10.05
C LYS A 159 -10.04 -8.11 -9.38
N TYR A 160 -10.05 -8.26 -8.06
CA TYR A 160 -11.25 -8.70 -7.34
C TYR A 160 -12.26 -7.57 -7.14
N ILE A 161 -11.83 -6.33 -6.92
CA ILE A 161 -12.75 -5.18 -6.76
C ILE A 161 -13.32 -4.69 -8.11
N TRP A 162 -12.54 -4.73 -9.20
CA TRP A 162 -12.94 -4.17 -10.50
C TRP A 162 -13.22 -5.20 -11.58
N GLY A 163 -12.75 -6.45 -11.47
CA GLY A 163 -12.86 -7.45 -12.54
C GLY A 163 -14.29 -7.76 -12.99
N LYS A 164 -15.30 -7.52 -12.14
CA LYS A 164 -16.73 -7.66 -12.49
C LYS A 164 -17.37 -6.37 -13.05
N GLN A 165 -16.70 -5.23 -12.99
CA GLN A 165 -17.25 -3.91 -13.34
C GLN A 165 -17.18 -3.61 -14.86
N GLN A 166 -17.63 -4.54 -15.71
CA GLN A 166 -17.41 -4.50 -17.17
C GLN A 166 -17.77 -3.16 -17.82
N ASN A 167 -18.94 -2.60 -17.49
CA ASN A 167 -19.40 -1.33 -18.04
C ASN A 167 -18.49 -0.14 -17.65
N ARG A 168 -18.05 -0.08 -16.38
CA ARG A 168 -17.14 0.99 -15.90
C ARG A 168 -15.74 0.82 -16.47
N ASN A 169 -15.23 -0.42 -16.53
CA ASN A 169 -13.92 -0.70 -17.11
C ASN A 169 -13.89 -0.36 -18.60
N GLY A 170 -14.97 -0.63 -19.35
CA GLY A 170 -15.06 -0.36 -20.79
C GLY A 170 -14.69 1.07 -21.21
N LEU A 171 -14.88 2.05 -20.32
CA LEU A 171 -14.48 3.45 -20.51
C LEU A 171 -12.95 3.61 -20.71
N TYR A 172 -12.15 2.81 -20.01
CA TYR A 172 -10.68 2.92 -20.01
C TYR A 172 -10.04 2.38 -21.30
N ARG A 173 -10.71 1.49 -22.04
CA ARG A 173 -10.19 0.94 -23.31
C ARG A 173 -10.01 1.99 -24.42
N ARG A 174 -10.67 3.14 -24.29
CA ARG A 174 -10.70 4.21 -25.29
C ARG A 174 -10.41 5.59 -24.68
N LEU A 175 -9.89 5.62 -23.46
CA LEU A 175 -9.52 6.86 -22.79
C LEU A 175 -8.31 7.47 -23.52
N ARG A 176 -8.54 8.59 -24.21
CA ARG A 176 -7.57 9.22 -25.14
C ARG A 176 -6.23 9.59 -24.51
N GLU A 177 -6.23 9.83 -23.20
CA GLU A 177 -5.06 10.23 -22.41
C GLU A 177 -4.25 9.03 -21.88
N THR A 178 -4.66 7.80 -22.18
CA THR A 178 -3.91 6.60 -21.78
C THR A 178 -2.53 6.57 -22.46
N PRO A 179 -1.42 6.47 -21.71
CA PRO A 179 -0.09 6.36 -22.29
C PRO A 179 0.01 5.15 -23.25
N PRO A 180 0.56 5.29 -24.47
CA PRO A 180 0.61 4.20 -25.45
C PRO A 180 1.32 2.93 -24.95
N VAL A 181 2.33 3.08 -24.08
CA VAL A 181 3.02 1.97 -23.42
C VAL A 181 2.09 1.15 -22.52
N VAL A 182 1.17 1.80 -21.79
CA VAL A 182 0.17 1.15 -20.93
C VAL A 182 -0.85 0.41 -21.77
N GLN A 183 -1.42 1.09 -22.78
CA GLN A 183 -2.42 0.50 -23.68
C GLN A 183 -1.85 -0.77 -24.35
N LYS A 184 -0.68 -0.66 -24.99
CA LYS A 184 -0.04 -1.76 -25.72
C LYS A 184 0.31 -2.94 -24.81
N ALA A 185 0.82 -2.68 -23.61
CA ALA A 185 1.16 -3.75 -22.67
C ALA A 185 -0.09 -4.50 -22.19
N CYS A 186 -1.14 -3.77 -21.78
CA CYS A 186 -2.40 -4.36 -21.34
C CYS A 186 -3.10 -5.13 -22.47
N GLU A 187 -3.09 -4.61 -23.71
CA GLU A 187 -3.62 -5.31 -24.89
C GLU A 187 -2.89 -6.61 -25.18
N THR A 188 -1.56 -6.59 -25.12
CA THR A 188 -0.68 -7.74 -25.38
C THR A 188 -0.87 -8.85 -24.34
N VAL A 189 -0.83 -8.49 -23.05
CA VAL A 189 -0.90 -9.43 -21.93
C VAL A 189 -2.29 -10.04 -21.78
N TRP A 190 -3.34 -9.24 -21.97
CA TRP A 190 -4.73 -9.64 -21.79
C TRP A 190 -5.44 -9.85 -23.14
N ASN A 191 -4.71 -10.33 -24.15
CA ASN A 191 -5.24 -10.57 -25.49
C ASN A 191 -6.52 -11.42 -25.47
N GLY A 192 -7.49 -11.06 -26.32
CA GLY A 192 -8.81 -11.70 -26.39
C GLY A 192 -9.76 -11.39 -25.22
N ASN A 193 -9.30 -10.76 -24.13
CA ASN A 193 -10.15 -10.43 -22.98
C ASN A 193 -10.31 -8.92 -22.81
N ALA A 194 -11.29 -8.36 -23.52
CA ALA A 194 -11.58 -6.93 -23.55
C ALA A 194 -11.75 -6.29 -22.15
N ASN A 195 -12.41 -6.97 -21.22
CA ASN A 195 -12.58 -6.47 -19.84
C ASN A 195 -11.28 -6.54 -19.03
N ALA A 196 -10.40 -7.52 -19.30
CA ALA A 196 -9.11 -7.61 -18.63
C ALA A 196 -8.10 -6.55 -19.13
N GLN A 197 -8.07 -6.29 -20.44
CA GLN A 197 -7.36 -5.13 -21.00
C GLN A 197 -7.84 -3.83 -20.33
N ALA A 198 -9.15 -3.69 -20.17
CA ALA A 198 -9.79 -2.51 -19.61
C ALA A 198 -9.45 -2.24 -18.13
N TRP A 199 -9.57 -3.25 -17.25
CA TRP A 199 -9.21 -3.06 -15.85
C TRP A 199 -7.69 -2.98 -15.66
N CYS A 200 -6.88 -3.59 -16.53
CA CYS A 200 -5.42 -3.42 -16.53
C CYS A 200 -5.03 -1.95 -16.75
N VAL A 201 -5.60 -1.29 -17.76
CA VAL A 201 -5.38 0.15 -18.01
C VAL A 201 -5.82 0.98 -16.81
N ARG A 202 -7.02 0.73 -16.28
CA ARG A 202 -7.55 1.39 -15.07
C ARG A 202 -6.60 1.26 -13.86
N THR A 203 -6.04 0.07 -13.67
CA THR A 203 -5.14 -0.24 -12.56
C THR A 203 -3.79 0.46 -12.71
N ALA A 204 -3.24 0.51 -13.92
CA ALA A 204 -2.04 1.28 -14.21
C ALA A 204 -2.25 2.77 -13.89
N LEU A 205 -3.35 3.37 -14.35
CA LEU A 205 -3.66 4.79 -14.10
C LEU A 205 -3.92 5.09 -12.61
N GLY A 206 -4.59 4.20 -11.88
CA GLY A 206 -4.70 4.30 -10.42
C GLY A 206 -3.32 4.25 -9.72
N GLY A 207 -2.42 3.37 -10.20
CA GLY A 207 -1.04 3.29 -9.72
C GLY A 207 -0.23 4.56 -10.01
N HIS A 208 -0.49 5.23 -11.13
CA HIS A 208 0.12 6.53 -11.46
C HIS A 208 -0.29 7.64 -10.49
N SER A 209 -1.57 7.66 -10.10
CA SER A 209 -2.07 8.56 -9.05
C SER A 209 -1.34 8.37 -7.71
N LEU A 210 -1.08 7.11 -7.31
CA LEU A 210 -0.30 6.81 -6.10
C LEU A 210 1.19 7.15 -6.23
N ALA A 211 1.82 6.80 -7.35
CA ALA A 211 3.20 7.19 -7.60
C ALA A 211 3.37 8.72 -7.56
N THR A 212 2.41 9.47 -8.09
CA THR A 212 2.41 10.94 -8.09
C THR A 212 2.22 11.53 -6.67
N LEU A 213 1.36 10.92 -5.85
CA LEU A 213 1.25 11.25 -4.43
C LEU A 213 2.58 11.00 -3.70
N LEU A 214 3.17 9.81 -3.87
CA LEU A 214 4.43 9.41 -3.24
C LEU A 214 5.61 10.30 -3.69
N HIS A 215 5.61 10.73 -4.95
CA HIS A 215 6.56 11.71 -5.46
C HIS A 215 6.41 13.08 -4.78
N THR A 216 5.17 13.55 -4.57
CA THR A 216 4.94 14.79 -3.81
C THR A 216 5.34 14.66 -2.33
N ILE A 217 5.13 13.50 -1.71
CA ILE A 217 5.59 13.20 -0.33
C ILE A 217 7.12 13.21 -0.24
N GLY A 218 7.81 12.63 -1.22
CA GLY A 218 9.28 12.60 -1.28
C GLY A 218 9.95 13.93 -1.62
N GLY A 219 9.17 14.98 -1.92
CA GLY A 219 9.66 16.27 -2.43
C GLY A 219 9.81 16.24 -3.95
N ARG A 220 9.12 17.16 -4.64
CA ARG A 220 9.06 17.17 -6.12
C ARG A 220 10.40 17.45 -6.78
N ASP A 221 11.31 18.13 -6.11
CA ASP A 221 12.64 18.47 -6.65
C ASP A 221 13.67 17.32 -6.47
N ALA A 222 13.33 16.26 -5.73
CA ALA A 222 14.25 15.16 -5.42
C ALA A 222 14.41 14.13 -6.56
N ALA A 223 13.48 14.11 -7.53
CA ALA A 223 13.48 13.22 -8.69
C ALA A 223 12.53 13.75 -9.78
N PRO A 224 12.62 13.29 -11.04
CA PRO A 224 11.56 13.53 -12.03
C PRO A 224 10.21 12.94 -11.58
N ALA A 225 9.12 13.50 -12.10
CA ALA A 225 7.78 12.95 -11.91
C ALA A 225 7.67 11.53 -12.51
N PRO A 226 7.02 10.57 -11.85
CA PRO A 226 6.89 9.20 -12.35
C PRO A 226 6.19 9.13 -13.71
N SER A 227 6.76 8.36 -14.65
CA SER A 227 6.19 8.10 -15.97
C SER A 227 6.36 6.63 -16.37
N PHE A 228 5.40 6.10 -17.12
CA PHE A 228 5.46 4.74 -17.65
C PHE A 228 6.54 4.57 -18.74
N ASP A 229 6.97 5.66 -19.37
CA ASP A 229 8.00 5.66 -20.40
C ASP A 229 9.43 5.68 -19.82
N THR A 230 9.58 5.89 -18.50
CA THR A 230 10.88 6.03 -17.81
C THR A 230 11.04 5.05 -16.63
N PRO A 231 10.93 3.72 -16.84
CA PRO A 231 11.04 2.75 -15.76
C PRO A 231 12.41 2.80 -15.05
N ASP A 232 12.40 2.57 -13.74
CA ASP A 232 13.59 2.56 -12.89
C ASP A 232 14.47 1.33 -13.21
N LYS A 233 15.67 1.62 -13.74
CA LYS A 233 16.65 0.60 -14.16
C LYS A 233 17.58 0.16 -13.04
N SER A 234 17.41 0.66 -11.81
CA SER A 234 18.23 0.22 -10.68
C SER A 234 17.98 -1.26 -10.35
N VAL A 235 19.02 -1.92 -9.85
CA VAL A 235 18.99 -3.33 -9.45
C VAL A 235 19.51 -3.42 -8.02
N VAL A 236 18.66 -3.82 -7.08
CA VAL A 236 19.07 -3.97 -5.69
C VAL A 236 19.96 -5.20 -5.48
N THR A 237 20.88 -5.11 -4.52
CA THR A 237 21.70 -6.25 -4.09
C THR A 237 20.93 -7.17 -3.13
N LYS A 238 19.95 -6.63 -2.40
CA LYS A 238 19.00 -7.32 -1.53
C LYS A 238 17.62 -6.65 -1.64
N THR A 239 16.53 -7.42 -1.49
CA THR A 239 15.16 -6.90 -1.45
C THR A 239 15.01 -5.77 -0.44
N SER A 240 14.55 -4.60 -0.91
CA SER A 240 14.17 -3.47 -0.07
C SER A 240 12.81 -3.74 0.55
N VAL A 241 12.75 -3.72 1.88
CA VAL A 241 11.51 -3.89 2.64
C VAL A 241 10.82 -2.56 2.96
N SER A 242 11.57 -1.45 2.89
CA SER A 242 11.08 -0.08 3.06
C SER A 242 10.63 0.55 1.75
N HIS A 243 9.93 1.68 1.86
CA HIS A 243 9.32 2.45 0.78
C HIS A 243 10.29 2.69 -0.40
N PRO A 244 10.05 2.06 -1.58
CA PRO A 244 10.77 2.37 -2.81
C PRO A 244 10.50 3.79 -3.32
N LYS A 245 11.38 4.30 -4.20
CA LYS A 245 11.19 5.58 -4.88
C LYS A 245 9.92 5.58 -5.74
N ALA A 246 9.31 6.74 -5.93
CA ALA A 246 8.04 6.90 -6.63
C ALA A 246 7.98 6.27 -8.05
N GLN A 247 9.05 6.36 -8.85
CA GLN A 247 9.12 5.67 -10.15
C GLN A 247 9.08 4.14 -9.97
N CYS A 248 9.92 3.59 -9.09
CA CYS A 248 9.94 2.17 -8.78
C CYS A 248 8.57 1.66 -8.22
N ARG A 249 7.82 2.51 -7.52
CA ARG A 249 6.42 2.25 -7.11
C ARG A 249 5.49 2.14 -8.33
N LEU A 250 5.55 3.11 -9.26
CA LEU A 250 4.81 3.07 -10.53
C LEU A 250 5.09 1.79 -11.32
N ASP A 251 6.37 1.44 -11.47
CA ASP A 251 6.81 0.24 -12.18
C ASP A 251 6.25 -1.03 -11.52
N THR A 252 6.08 -1.01 -10.20
CA THR A 252 5.52 -2.11 -9.40
C THR A 252 4.01 -2.25 -9.59
N TYR A 253 3.27 -1.13 -9.50
CA TYR A 253 1.83 -1.10 -9.78
C TYR A 253 1.52 -1.56 -11.21
N PHE A 254 2.29 -1.09 -12.19
CA PHE A 254 2.11 -1.44 -13.59
C PHE A 254 2.46 -2.91 -13.85
N SER A 255 3.57 -3.41 -13.28
CA SER A 255 3.92 -4.83 -13.35
C SER A 255 2.86 -5.72 -12.70
N GLY A 256 2.27 -5.31 -11.56
CA GLY A 256 1.19 -6.08 -10.94
C GLY A 256 -0.05 -6.20 -11.83
N ALA A 257 -0.47 -5.10 -12.48
CA ALA A 257 -1.58 -5.11 -13.45
C ALA A 257 -1.32 -6.03 -14.67
N LEU A 258 -0.05 -6.22 -15.04
CA LEU A 258 0.39 -7.10 -16.13
C LEU A 258 0.64 -8.55 -15.70
N CYS A 259 0.50 -8.89 -14.42
CA CYS A 259 0.69 -10.28 -13.98
C CYS A 259 -0.55 -11.14 -14.27
N THR A 260 -0.38 -12.22 -15.05
CA THR A 260 -1.46 -13.14 -15.44
C THR A 260 -1.63 -14.36 -14.52
N ALA A 261 -0.73 -14.55 -13.55
CA ALA A 261 -0.81 -15.65 -12.59
C ALA A 261 -2.16 -15.67 -11.85
N LYS A 262 -2.62 -16.89 -11.53
CA LYS A 262 -3.83 -17.12 -10.74
C LYS A 262 -3.50 -17.00 -9.26
N TRP A 263 -4.36 -16.28 -8.53
CA TRP A 263 -4.26 -16.16 -7.08
C TRP A 263 -5.27 -17.08 -6.39
N ASP A 264 -4.86 -17.76 -5.31
CA ASP A 264 -5.76 -18.47 -4.43
C ASP A 264 -6.05 -17.61 -3.18
N LEU A 265 -7.30 -17.14 -3.06
CA LEU A 265 -7.73 -16.35 -1.90
C LEU A 265 -7.64 -17.11 -0.57
N ASN A 266 -7.47 -18.44 -0.58
CA ASN A 266 -7.27 -19.24 0.63
C ASN A 266 -5.84 -19.15 1.18
N VAL A 267 -4.85 -18.80 0.35
CA VAL A 267 -3.43 -18.76 0.71
C VAL A 267 -2.95 -17.31 0.93
N ILE A 268 -2.00 -17.13 1.84
CA ILE A 268 -1.14 -15.94 1.91
C ILE A 268 0.28 -16.44 1.63
N PRO A 269 0.89 -16.12 0.47
CA PRO A 269 2.12 -16.74 0.00
C PRO A 269 3.25 -16.75 1.04
N ALA A 270 3.81 -17.94 1.29
CA ALA A 270 4.85 -18.23 2.28
C ALA A 270 4.58 -17.81 3.74
N LYS A 271 3.36 -17.38 4.11
CA LYS A 271 3.02 -17.08 5.51
C LYS A 271 3.25 -18.31 6.40
N LYS A 272 3.94 -18.13 7.53
CA LYS A 272 4.39 -19.22 8.42
C LYS A 272 5.27 -20.31 7.77
N PHE A 273 5.89 -20.04 6.62
CA PHE A 273 6.80 -20.98 5.98
C PHE A 273 7.97 -21.35 6.91
N SER A 274 8.14 -22.66 7.14
CA SER A 274 9.05 -23.20 8.16
C SER A 274 10.53 -22.96 7.86
N GLY A 275 10.91 -22.80 6.59
CA GLY A 275 12.27 -22.44 6.17
C GLY A 275 12.63 -20.96 6.40
N GLY A 276 11.67 -20.11 6.81
CA GLY A 276 11.89 -18.68 7.02
C GLY A 276 11.65 -17.81 5.77
N GLN A 277 11.43 -16.52 6.01
CA GLN A 277 10.73 -15.61 5.09
C GLN A 277 11.58 -14.91 4.02
N ASP A 278 12.91 -15.06 4.06
CA ASP A 278 13.86 -14.46 3.12
C ASP A 278 14.74 -15.59 2.53
N THR A 279 14.09 -16.58 1.90
CA THR A 279 14.73 -17.81 1.38
C THR A 279 14.25 -18.18 -0.03
N PRO A 280 15.07 -18.89 -0.83
CA PRO A 280 14.65 -19.40 -2.14
C PRO A 280 13.39 -20.28 -2.06
N GLN A 281 13.21 -21.05 -0.99
CA GLN A 281 12.05 -21.93 -0.82
C GLN A 281 10.77 -21.14 -0.49
N ALA A 282 10.86 -20.05 0.29
CA ALA A 282 9.73 -19.14 0.50
C ALA A 282 9.34 -18.40 -0.79
N GLU A 283 10.32 -17.96 -1.60
CA GLU A 283 10.04 -17.41 -2.93
C GLU A 283 9.38 -18.47 -3.83
N GLN A 284 9.85 -19.72 -3.81
CA GLN A 284 9.26 -20.83 -4.58
C GLN A 284 7.81 -21.14 -4.18
N GLU A 285 7.44 -20.99 -2.91
CA GLU A 285 6.04 -21.07 -2.48
C GLU A 285 5.21 -19.93 -3.10
N ALA A 286 5.75 -18.72 -3.17
CA ALA A 286 5.08 -17.57 -3.75
C ALA A 286 4.98 -17.60 -5.30
N MET A 287 5.90 -18.30 -5.97
CA MET A 287 5.86 -18.52 -7.42
C MET A 287 4.60 -19.26 -7.89
N LYS A 288 3.91 -20.00 -7.00
CA LYS A 288 2.66 -20.70 -7.33
C LYS A 288 1.47 -19.76 -7.56
N TYR A 289 1.52 -18.55 -6.99
CA TYR A 289 0.36 -17.64 -6.91
C TYR A 289 0.59 -16.28 -7.58
N SER A 290 1.81 -15.99 -8.03
CA SER A 290 2.17 -14.70 -8.64
C SER A 290 3.31 -14.84 -9.65
N CYS A 291 3.52 -13.80 -10.47
CA CYS A 291 4.48 -13.83 -11.57
C CYS A 291 5.92 -13.62 -11.09
N PHE A 292 6.80 -14.55 -11.45
CA PHE A 292 8.24 -14.49 -11.18
C PHE A 292 9.03 -14.92 -12.43
N THR A 293 10.21 -14.31 -12.62
CA THR A 293 11.14 -14.69 -13.69
C THR A 293 11.58 -16.15 -13.59
N ALA A 294 11.79 -16.63 -12.36
CA ALA A 294 12.11 -18.02 -12.06
C ALA A 294 10.95 -19.00 -12.32
N GLY A 295 9.71 -18.50 -12.32
CA GLY A 295 8.51 -19.22 -12.78
C GLY A 295 8.21 -19.03 -14.27
N GLY A 296 9.19 -18.59 -15.07
CA GLY A 296 9.06 -18.40 -16.52
C GLY A 296 8.34 -17.13 -16.97
N SER A 297 7.90 -16.25 -16.05
CA SER A 297 7.24 -14.99 -16.42
C SER A 297 8.26 -13.95 -16.89
N SER A 298 8.16 -13.49 -18.14
CA SER A 298 8.97 -12.37 -18.66
C SER A 298 8.33 -10.99 -18.47
N VAL A 299 7.04 -10.95 -18.12
CA VAL A 299 6.22 -9.74 -17.95
C VAL A 299 5.45 -9.86 -16.63
N GLY A 300 5.15 -8.71 -16.02
CA GLY A 300 4.38 -8.62 -14.78
C GLY A 300 5.10 -9.13 -13.54
N VAL A 301 6.43 -9.21 -13.57
CA VAL A 301 7.27 -9.61 -12.44
C VAL A 301 7.60 -8.41 -11.55
N ARG A 302 7.94 -8.67 -10.28
CA ARG A 302 8.36 -7.63 -9.32
C ARG A 302 9.61 -6.88 -9.82
N PRO A 303 9.60 -5.53 -9.91
CA PRO A 303 10.74 -4.74 -10.40
C PRO A 303 12.02 -4.88 -9.57
N LEU A 304 13.17 -4.94 -10.26
CA LEU A 304 14.49 -5.10 -9.64
C LEU A 304 14.98 -3.86 -8.86
N CYS A 305 14.31 -2.71 -9.01
CA CYS A 305 14.57 -1.49 -8.27
C CYS A 305 14.18 -1.59 -6.77
N TRP A 306 13.42 -2.63 -6.38
CA TRP A 306 13.20 -2.97 -4.98
C TRP A 306 13.31 -4.47 -4.67
N PHE A 307 13.01 -5.36 -5.63
CA PHE A 307 12.97 -6.80 -5.39
C PHE A 307 14.27 -7.51 -5.84
N LYS A 308 14.80 -8.40 -5.00
CA LYS A 308 15.91 -9.30 -5.33
C LYS A 308 15.39 -10.74 -5.45
N PRO A 309 15.24 -11.29 -6.66
CA PRO A 309 14.97 -12.71 -6.83
C PRO A 309 16.11 -13.56 -6.24
N LEU A 310 15.75 -14.60 -5.49
CA LEU A 310 16.68 -15.54 -4.89
C LEU A 310 16.84 -16.79 -5.78
N ASN A 311 15.81 -17.15 -6.55
CA ASN A 311 15.80 -18.24 -7.54
C ASN A 311 16.24 -17.79 -8.94
N SER A 312 17.30 -17.00 -9.07
CA SER A 312 17.79 -16.54 -10.38
C SER A 312 18.32 -17.65 -11.32
N GLY A 313 18.35 -18.91 -10.87
CA GLY A 313 19.09 -20.02 -11.49
C GLY A 313 18.33 -20.96 -12.43
N PHE A 314 17.00 -20.89 -12.55
CA PHE A 314 16.24 -21.77 -13.47
C PHE A 314 16.29 -21.30 -14.94
N ARG A 315 17.51 -21.06 -15.44
CA ARG A 315 17.86 -21.16 -16.87
C ARG A 315 18.79 -22.35 -17.08
N ARG A 316 18.18 -23.54 -17.06
CA ARG A 316 18.64 -24.71 -17.80
C ARG A 316 17.44 -25.24 -18.56
N PHE A 317 17.26 -24.77 -19.79
CA PHE A 317 17.39 -25.54 -21.04
C PHE A 317 17.51 -24.52 -22.19
#